data_AF-A0A2D4LMD6-F1
#
_entry.id   AF-A0A2D4LMD6-F1
#
_cell.length_a   1.000
_cell.length_b   1.000
_cell.length_c   1.000
_cell.angle_alpha   90.00
_cell.angle_beta   90.00
_cell.angle_gamma   90.00
#
_symmetry.space_group_name_H-M   'P 1'
#
loop_
_entity.id
_entity.type
_entity.pdbx_description
1 polymer ?
#
loop_
_entity_poly.entity_id
_entity_poly.type
_entity_poly.pdbx_seq_one_letter_code
_entity_poly.pdbx_strand_id
1 'polypeptide(L)'
;MILDQEAVLQVGFQSEPIKQQTHRMFLLRMKLMHFVNSLHNYIMTRILHSTGLEFQHQVEEAKDLDQLIKIHYRYLSTIHDRCLLREKVSFVKEAIMKVLNVVLMFADRWQASLGAWKMESITKMESDFKNCHMFLVTVLNKAVCRGSFPHLESLALSLMAGMEQT
;
A
#
# COMPACT_ATOMS: atom_id res chain seq x y z
N MET A 1 37.69 40.79 -11.39
CA MET A 1 37.40 39.42 -11.84
C MET A 1 37.34 38.42 -10.67
N ILE A 2 36.85 38.84 -9.49
CA ILE A 2 36.74 37.98 -8.27
C ILE A 2 35.27 37.79 -7.84
N LEU A 3 34.35 38.64 -8.32
CA LEU A 3 32.94 38.63 -7.93
C LEU A 3 32.08 37.52 -8.59
N ASP A 4 32.54 36.91 -9.69
CA ASP A 4 31.79 35.83 -10.36
C ASP A 4 32.05 34.42 -9.78
N GLN A 5 33.14 34.23 -9.03
CA GLN A 5 33.53 32.90 -8.56
C GLN A 5 32.82 32.50 -7.26
N GLU A 6 32.49 33.46 -6.38
CA GLU A 6 31.68 33.21 -5.19
C GLU A 6 30.21 32.92 -5.51
N ALA A 7 29.64 33.54 -6.55
CA ALA A 7 28.28 33.29 -7.00
C ALA A 7 28.11 31.88 -7.60
N VAL A 8 29.10 31.42 -8.38
CA VAL A 8 29.09 30.07 -8.96
C VAL A 8 29.33 29.00 -7.89
N LEU A 9 30.14 29.27 -6.87
CA LEU A 9 30.35 28.37 -5.73
C LEU A 9 29.12 28.26 -4.81
N GLN A 10 28.40 29.36 -4.57
CA GLN A 10 27.15 29.33 -3.81
C GLN A 10 26.01 28.60 -4.56
N VAL A 11 25.92 28.73 -5.89
CA VAL A 11 24.95 27.98 -6.71
C VAL A 11 25.29 26.49 -6.77
N GLY A 12 26.58 26.13 -6.84
CA GLY A 12 27.05 24.75 -6.76
C GLY A 12 26.69 24.06 -5.45
N PHE A 13 26.97 24.71 -4.31
CA PHE A 13 26.79 24.13 -2.97
C PHE A 13 25.30 23.96 -2.56
N GLN A 14 24.39 24.77 -3.10
CA GLN A 14 22.94 24.67 -2.85
C GLN A 14 22.26 23.57 -3.70
N SER A 15 22.88 23.14 -4.80
CA SER A 15 22.28 22.18 -5.74
C SER A 15 22.39 20.72 -5.31
N GLU A 16 23.47 20.34 -4.60
CA GLU A 16 23.69 19.01 -4.04
C GLU A 16 22.57 18.56 -3.06
N PRO A 17 22.19 19.37 -2.04
CA PRO A 17 21.14 18.99 -1.10
C PRO A 17 19.75 18.93 -1.74
N ILE A 18 19.47 19.72 -2.78
CA ILE A 18 18.18 19.69 -3.51
C ILE A 18 18.05 18.41 -4.35
N LYS A 19 19.13 17.98 -5.01
CA LYS A 19 19.18 16.72 -5.76
C LYS A 19 18.94 15.51 -4.84
N GLN A 20 19.58 15.50 -3.67
CA GLN A 20 19.41 14.42 -2.69
C GLN A 20 17.97 14.35 -2.13
N GLN A 21 17.38 15.51 -1.82
CA GLN A 21 15.97 15.58 -1.36
C GLN A 21 15.02 15.05 -2.42
N THR A 22 15.20 15.51 -3.66
CA THR A 22 14.38 15.09 -4.81
C THR A 22 14.45 13.58 -4.98
N HIS A 23 15.67 13.01 -4.99
CA HIS A 23 15.87 11.58 -5.12
C HIS A 23 15.16 10.77 -4.01
N ARG A 24 15.31 11.17 -2.74
CA ARG A 24 14.63 10.53 -1.60
C ARG A 24 13.11 10.59 -1.72
N MET A 25 12.56 11.73 -2.15
CA MET A 25 11.11 11.85 -2.36
C MET A 25 10.60 10.93 -3.47
N PHE A 26 11.36 10.78 -4.57
CA PHE A 26 11.01 9.82 -5.63
C PHE A 26 11.08 8.37 -5.12
N LEU A 27 12.11 8.00 -4.34
CA LEU A 27 12.18 6.68 -3.73
C LEU A 27 10.99 6.41 -2.80
N LEU A 28 10.64 7.37 -1.94
CA LEU A 28 9.47 7.26 -1.07
C LEU A 28 8.18 7.12 -1.88
N ARG A 29 8.02 7.89 -2.96
CA ARG A 29 6.88 7.77 -3.89
C ARG A 29 6.77 6.36 -4.46
N MET A 30 7.88 5.78 -4.93
CA MET A 30 7.88 4.42 -5.48
C MET A 30 7.48 3.38 -4.43
N LYS A 31 7.98 3.51 -3.20
CA LYS A 31 7.62 2.61 -2.08
C LYS A 31 6.13 2.70 -1.71
N LEU A 32 5.60 3.92 -1.63
CA LEU A 32 4.16 4.15 -1.38
C LEU A 32 3.30 3.61 -2.52
N MET A 33 3.72 3.83 -3.77
CA MET A 33 3.00 3.33 -4.94
C MET A 33 3.00 1.81 -5.02
N HIS A 34 4.12 1.16 -4.69
CA HIS A 34 4.19 -0.30 -4.56
C HIS A 34 3.17 -0.81 -3.55
N PHE A 35 3.13 -0.23 -2.35
CA PHE A 35 2.15 -0.59 -1.33
C PHE A 35 0.70 -0.48 -1.85
N VAL A 36 0.34 0.65 -2.47
CA VAL A 36 -1.01 0.86 -3.01
C VAL A 36 -1.34 -0.14 -4.11
N ASN A 37 -0.41 -0.40 -5.02
CA ASN A 37 -0.60 -1.35 -6.13
C ASN A 37 -0.74 -2.78 -5.62
N SER A 38 0.06 -3.19 -4.63
CA SER A 38 -0.07 -4.51 -3.98
C SER A 38 -1.44 -4.69 -3.33
N LEU A 39 -1.92 -3.68 -2.60
CA LEU A 39 -3.25 -3.71 -1.98
C LEU A 39 -4.36 -3.73 -3.03
N HIS A 40 -4.24 -2.92 -4.08
CA HIS A 40 -5.21 -2.85 -5.16
C HIS A 40 -5.32 -4.19 -5.91
N ASN A 41 -4.18 -4.76 -6.33
CA ASN A 41 -4.13 -6.06 -7.00
C ASN A 41 -4.67 -7.19 -6.11
N TYR A 42 -4.45 -7.10 -4.81
CA TYR A 42 -5.02 -8.02 -3.85
C TYR A 42 -6.55 -7.97 -3.84
N ILE A 43 -7.15 -6.79 -3.69
CA ILE A 43 -8.61 -6.65 -3.64
C ILE A 43 -9.24 -6.96 -5.01
N MET A 44 -8.79 -6.27 -6.06
CA MET A 44 -9.44 -6.34 -7.37
C MET A 44 -9.24 -7.70 -8.04
N THR A 45 -8.00 -8.19 -8.11
CA THR A 45 -7.70 -9.40 -8.88
C THR A 45 -7.81 -10.65 -8.02
N ARG A 46 -7.17 -10.67 -6.85
CA ARG A 46 -7.11 -11.89 -6.03
C ARG A 46 -8.43 -12.20 -5.34
N ILE A 47 -9.23 -11.20 -4.98
CA ILE A 47 -10.54 -11.42 -4.33
C ILE A 47 -11.68 -11.24 -5.32
N LEU A 48 -11.93 -10.02 -5.81
CA LEU A 48 -13.17 -9.72 -6.52
C LEU A 48 -13.26 -10.46 -7.86
N HIS A 49 -12.20 -10.43 -8.67
CA HIS A 49 -12.18 -11.12 -9.96
C HIS A 49 -12.25 -12.64 -9.81
N SER A 50 -11.41 -13.23 -8.95
CA SER A 50 -11.37 -14.69 -8.76
C SER A 50 -12.70 -15.25 -8.21
N THR A 51 -13.26 -14.62 -7.18
CA THR A 51 -14.54 -15.05 -6.58
C THR A 51 -15.72 -14.75 -7.49
N GLY A 52 -15.65 -13.68 -8.29
CA GLY A 52 -16.66 -13.35 -9.30
C GLY A 52 -16.74 -14.41 -10.39
N LEU A 53 -15.59 -14.90 -10.86
CA LEU A 53 -15.54 -15.98 -11.86
C LEU A 53 -16.12 -17.29 -11.31
N GLU A 54 -15.77 -17.66 -10.07
CA GLU A 54 -16.32 -18.83 -9.40
C GLU A 54 -17.85 -18.71 -9.21
N PHE A 55 -18.31 -17.53 -8.80
CA PHE A 55 -19.74 -17.24 -8.64
C PHE A 55 -20.49 -17.36 -9.96
N GLN A 56 -19.97 -16.77 -11.06
CA GLN A 56 -20.59 -16.85 -12.37
C GLN A 56 -20.79 -18.31 -12.80
N HIS A 57 -19.74 -19.12 -12.71
CA HIS A 57 -19.82 -20.54 -13.05
C HIS A 57 -20.85 -21.29 -12.20
N GLN A 58 -20.87 -21.05 -10.88
CA GLN A 58 -21.85 -21.68 -9.99
C GLN A 58 -23.29 -21.28 -10.30
N VAL A 59 -23.52 -20.02 -10.70
CA VAL A 59 -24.84 -19.53 -11.11
C VAL A 59 -25.32 -20.22 -12.39
N GLU A 60 -24.44 -20.41 -13.37
CA GLU A 60 -24.76 -21.11 -14.62
C GLU A 60 -25.15 -22.59 -14.39
N GLU A 61 -24.59 -23.22 -13.35
CA GLU A 61 -24.87 -24.62 -13.00
C GLU A 61 -26.12 -24.82 -12.13
N ALA A 62 -26.64 -23.75 -11.51
CA ALA A 62 -27.76 -23.83 -10.56
C ALA A 62 -29.03 -24.41 -11.21
N LYS A 63 -29.71 -25.32 -10.51
CA LYS A 63 -30.90 -26.03 -11.01
C LYS A 63 -32.22 -25.49 -10.47
N ASP A 64 -32.17 -24.74 -9.38
CA ASP A 64 -33.33 -24.15 -8.74
C ASP A 64 -33.00 -22.82 -8.04
N LEU A 65 -34.07 -22.11 -7.65
CA LEU A 65 -33.98 -20.79 -7.02
C LEU A 65 -33.31 -20.85 -5.64
N ASP A 66 -33.55 -21.90 -4.85
CA ASP A 66 -32.97 -22.04 -3.52
C ASP A 66 -31.45 -22.23 -3.59
N GLN A 67 -30.98 -23.00 -4.58
CA GLN A 67 -29.57 -23.16 -4.88
C GLN A 67 -28.94 -21.84 -5.30
N LEU A 68 -29.58 -21.09 -6.20
CA LEU A 68 -29.11 -19.77 -6.64
C LEU A 68 -28.98 -18.79 -5.46
N ILE A 69 -29.99 -18.74 -4.57
CA ILE A 69 -29.97 -17.92 -3.36
C ILE A 69 -28.79 -18.31 -2.46
N LYS A 70 -28.57 -19.61 -2.22
CA LYS A 70 -27.44 -20.10 -1.40
C LYS A 70 -26.09 -19.73 -2.00
N ILE A 71 -25.91 -19.87 -3.31
CA ILE A 71 -24.68 -19.50 -4.03
C ILE A 71 -24.41 -18.01 -3.85
N HIS A 72 -25.43 -17.16 -4.04
CA HIS A 72 -25.30 -15.71 -3.86
C HIS A 72 -24.92 -15.32 -2.42
N TYR A 73 -25.57 -15.88 -1.40
CA TYR A 73 -25.20 -15.62 -0.01
C TYR A 73 -23.77 -16.05 0.31
N ARG A 74 -23.34 -17.21 -0.21
CA ARG A 74 -21.96 -17.68 -0.06
C ARG A 74 -20.96 -16.74 -0.73
N TYR A 75 -21.25 -16.27 -1.94
CA TYR A 75 -20.42 -15.29 -2.64
C TYR A 75 -20.26 -14.01 -1.82
N LEU A 76 -21.37 -13.39 -1.38
CA LEU A 76 -21.34 -12.17 -0.57
C LEU A 76 -20.58 -12.36 0.76
N SER A 77 -20.83 -13.46 1.45
CA SER A 77 -20.13 -13.78 2.71
C SER A 77 -18.63 -13.95 2.50
N THR A 78 -18.23 -14.52 1.36
CA THR A 78 -16.82 -14.74 0.98
C THR A 78 -16.11 -13.43 0.65
N ILE A 79 -16.71 -12.56 -0.18
CA ILE A 79 -16.09 -11.26 -0.52
C ILE A 79 -16.01 -10.37 0.72
N HIS A 80 -17.02 -10.37 1.59
CA HIS A 80 -17.01 -9.59 2.82
C HIS A 80 -15.90 -10.05 3.78
N ASP A 81 -15.65 -11.35 3.87
CA ASP A 81 -14.57 -11.90 4.68
C ASP A 81 -13.19 -11.55 4.11
N ARG A 82 -12.97 -11.84 2.83
CA ARG A 82 -11.66 -11.71 2.19
C ARG A 82 -11.24 -10.25 2.00
N CYS A 83 -12.18 -9.31 1.82
CA CYS A 83 -11.90 -7.87 1.69
C CYS A 83 -11.57 -7.17 3.01
N LEU A 84 -11.24 -7.90 4.08
CA LEU A 84 -10.88 -7.35 5.39
C LEU A 84 -11.99 -6.55 6.08
N LEU A 85 -13.26 -6.87 5.80
CA LEU A 85 -14.41 -6.12 6.34
C LEU A 85 -15.00 -6.74 7.60
N ARG A 86 -14.61 -7.98 7.96
CA ARG A 86 -15.02 -8.58 9.23
C ARG A 86 -14.27 -8.01 10.41
N GLU A 87 -14.95 -7.98 11.55
CA GLU A 87 -14.39 -7.51 12.82
C GLU A 87 -13.17 -8.32 13.26
N LYS A 88 -13.12 -9.63 12.99
CA LYS A 88 -11.97 -10.50 13.32
C LYS A 88 -10.66 -10.09 12.65
N VAL A 89 -10.71 -9.31 11.57
CA VAL A 89 -9.52 -8.81 10.83
C VAL A 89 -9.38 -7.30 10.91
N SER A 90 -10.13 -6.64 11.82
CA SER A 90 -10.10 -5.19 12.01
C SER A 90 -8.69 -4.66 12.26
N PHE A 91 -7.88 -5.38 13.02
CA PHE A 91 -6.48 -4.99 13.31
C PHE A 91 -5.60 -4.94 12.04
N VAL A 92 -5.84 -5.82 11.06
CA VAL A 92 -5.13 -5.78 9.76
C VAL A 92 -5.61 -4.58 8.95
N LYS A 93 -6.94 -4.38 8.90
CA LYS A 93 -7.55 -3.24 8.22
C LYS A 93 -7.01 -1.91 8.78
N GLU A 94 -6.95 -1.78 10.10
CA GLU A 94 -6.40 -0.59 10.77
C GLU A 94 -4.93 -0.36 10.42
N ALA A 95 -4.11 -1.42 10.38
CA ALA A 95 -2.71 -1.31 9.97
C ALA A 95 -2.58 -0.82 8.51
N ILE A 96 -3.41 -1.33 7.60
CA ILE A 96 -3.46 -0.88 6.19
C ILE A 96 -3.89 0.59 6.11
N MET A 97 -4.94 0.98 6.85
CA MET A 97 -5.43 2.36 6.86
C MET A 97 -4.37 3.34 7.38
N LYS A 98 -3.54 2.94 8.35
CA LYS A 98 -2.41 3.77 8.81
C LYS A 98 -1.40 4.04 7.69
N VAL A 99 -1.05 3.02 6.90
CA VAL A 99 -0.15 3.22 5.75
C VAL A 99 -0.81 4.07 4.66
N LEU A 100 -2.11 3.85 4.37
CA LEU A 100 -2.87 4.68 3.42
C LEU A 100 -2.92 6.15 3.85
N ASN A 101 -3.05 6.44 5.15
CA ASN A 101 -2.98 7.81 5.64
C ASN A 101 -1.61 8.46 5.35
N VAL A 102 -0.51 7.71 5.48
CA VAL A 102 0.84 8.19 5.10
C VAL A 102 0.90 8.47 3.59
N VAL A 103 0.30 7.61 2.76
CA VAL A 103 0.21 7.82 1.31
C VAL A 103 -0.53 9.13 0.99
N LEU A 104 -1.67 9.37 1.63
CA LEU A 104 -2.46 10.61 1.45
C LEU A 104 -1.67 11.84 1.89
N MET A 105 -1.06 11.80 3.08
CA MET A 105 -0.22 12.89 3.58
C MET A 105 0.97 13.19 2.64
N PHE A 106 1.56 12.16 2.03
CA PHE A 106 2.59 12.34 1.02
C PHE A 106 2.03 12.97 -0.26
N ALA A 107 0.89 12.51 -0.76
CA ALA A 107 0.26 13.03 -1.97
C ALA A 107 -0.12 14.51 -1.85
N ASP A 108 -0.74 14.90 -0.73
CA ASP A 108 -1.12 16.29 -0.45
C ASP A 108 0.10 17.22 -0.48
N ARG A 109 1.17 16.80 0.20
CA ARG A 109 2.42 17.58 0.24
C ARG A 109 3.15 17.56 -1.10
N TRP A 110 3.07 16.47 -1.85
CA TRP A 110 3.70 16.35 -3.18
C TRP A 110 3.07 17.34 -4.17
N GLN A 111 1.75 17.55 -4.07
CA GLN A 111 1.02 18.48 -4.91
C GLN A 111 1.26 19.96 -4.54
N ALA A 112 1.60 20.26 -3.28
CA ALA A 112 1.85 21.62 -2.77
C ALA A 112 3.19 22.26 -3.22
N SER A 113 3.83 21.74 -4.28
CA SER A 113 5.14 22.11 -4.84
C SER A 113 6.37 21.54 -4.11
N LEU A 114 7.35 21.08 -4.89
CA LEU A 114 8.60 20.46 -4.41
C LEU A 114 9.47 21.42 -3.58
N GLY A 115 9.35 22.74 -3.81
CA GLY A 115 10.16 23.76 -3.13
C GLY A 115 9.82 23.99 -1.65
N ALA A 116 8.68 23.48 -1.17
CA ALA A 116 8.25 23.63 0.22
C ALA A 116 8.71 22.49 1.15
N TRP A 117 9.33 21.44 0.62
CA TRP A 117 9.73 20.27 1.41
C TRP A 117 11.04 20.52 2.15
N LYS A 118 10.95 20.62 3.47
CA LYS A 118 12.13 20.58 4.34
C LYS A 118 12.62 19.13 4.47
N MET A 119 13.94 18.95 4.54
CA MET A 119 14.59 17.64 4.75
C MET A 119 14.01 16.87 5.97
N GLU A 120 13.67 17.59 7.04
CA GLU A 120 13.03 17.04 8.24
C GLU A 120 11.67 16.40 7.94
N SER A 121 10.87 17.02 7.05
CA SER A 121 9.56 16.49 6.65
C SER A 121 9.68 15.20 5.84
N ILE A 122 10.68 15.13 4.95
CA ILE A 122 10.97 13.92 4.17
C ILE A 122 11.40 12.79 5.11
N THR A 123 12.33 13.08 6.02
CA THR A 123 12.85 12.10 6.99
C THR A 123 11.76 11.58 7.92
N LYS A 124 10.87 12.47 8.38
CA LYS A 124 9.70 12.08 9.17
C LYS A 124 8.76 11.15 8.40
N MET A 125 8.41 11.49 7.16
CA MET A 125 7.51 10.68 6.35
C MET A 125 8.09 9.29 6.03
N GLU A 126 9.40 9.21 5.75
CA GLU A 126 10.09 7.93 5.58
C GLU A 126 10.03 7.07 6.84
N SER A 127 10.21 7.68 8.02
CA SER A 127 10.09 6.97 9.30
C SER A 127 8.66 6.50 9.56
N ASP A 128 7.68 7.37 9.35
CA ASP A 128 6.26 7.05 9.52
C ASP A 128 5.85 5.89 8.60
N PHE A 129 6.26 5.94 7.33
CA PHE A 129 6.05 4.85 6.38
C PHE A 129 6.72 3.56 6.86
N LYS A 130 8.02 3.60 7.20
CA LYS A 130 8.78 2.42 7.64
C LYS A 130 8.15 1.76 8.87
N ASN A 131 7.76 2.56 9.87
CA ASN A 131 7.17 2.06 11.11
C ASN A 131 5.79 1.44 10.85
N CYS A 132 4.93 2.13 10.10
CA CYS A 132 3.60 1.61 9.76
C CYS A 132 3.68 0.35 8.89
N HIS A 133 4.57 0.34 7.90
CA HIS A 133 4.78 -0.79 7.00
C HIS A 133 5.33 -2.01 7.74
N MET A 134 6.33 -1.83 8.61
CA MET A 134 6.89 -2.90 9.42
C MET A 134 5.85 -3.49 10.38
N PHE A 135 5.04 -2.63 11.00
CA PHE A 135 3.91 -3.07 11.82
C PHE A 135 2.91 -3.91 11.00
N LEU A 136 2.52 -3.42 9.82
CA LEU A 136 1.61 -4.13 8.93
C LEU A 136 2.15 -5.51 8.52
N VAL A 137 3.40 -5.60 8.06
CA VAL A 137 4.02 -6.87 7.67
C VAL A 137 4.06 -7.84 8.84
N THR A 138 4.40 -7.36 10.05
CA THR A 138 4.40 -8.19 11.26
C THR A 138 3.01 -8.73 11.58
N VAL A 139 2.00 -7.87 11.49
CA VAL A 139 0.60 -8.23 11.73
C VAL A 139 0.10 -9.25 10.71
N LEU A 140 0.38 -9.02 9.42
CA LEU A 140 0.01 -9.92 8.32
C LEU A 140 0.68 -11.29 8.47
N ASN A 141 1.99 -11.33 8.74
CA ASN A 141 2.70 -12.60 8.93
C ASN A 141 2.15 -13.37 10.14
N LYS A 142 1.85 -12.70 11.25
CA LYS A 142 1.20 -13.35 12.40
C LYS A 142 -0.20 -13.90 12.06
N ALA A 143 -0.97 -13.20 11.22
CA ALA A 143 -2.28 -13.63 10.78
C ALA A 143 -2.22 -14.85 9.83
N VAL A 144 -1.22 -14.86 8.93
CA VAL A 144 -0.97 -15.95 7.97
C VAL A 144 -0.41 -17.19 8.68
N CYS A 145 0.61 -17.06 9.53
CA CYS A 145 1.24 -18.20 10.23
C CYS A 145 0.29 -18.91 11.20
N ARG A 146 -0.72 -18.22 11.74
CA ARG A 146 -1.76 -18.85 12.56
C ARG A 146 -2.80 -19.63 11.74
N GLY A 147 -2.70 -19.60 10.40
CA GLY A 147 -3.64 -20.25 9.48
C GLY A 147 -5.03 -19.62 9.46
N SER A 148 -5.24 -18.49 10.16
CA SER A 148 -6.56 -17.88 10.28
C SER A 148 -7.03 -17.23 8.97
N PHE A 149 -6.10 -16.79 8.11
CA PHE A 149 -6.40 -16.04 6.88
C PHE A 149 -5.41 -16.37 5.75
N PRO A 150 -5.49 -17.58 5.14
CA PRO A 150 -4.57 -18.00 4.08
C PRO A 150 -4.64 -17.09 2.84
N HIS A 151 -5.80 -16.45 2.60
CA HIS A 151 -5.95 -15.50 1.50
C HIS A 151 -5.05 -14.25 1.64
N LEU A 152 -4.45 -13.96 2.79
CA LEU A 152 -3.56 -12.81 2.97
C LEU A 152 -2.10 -13.09 2.62
N GLU A 153 -1.72 -14.34 2.40
CA GLU A 153 -0.33 -14.73 2.12
C GLU A 153 0.25 -14.00 0.90
N SER A 154 -0.51 -13.93 -0.20
CA SER A 154 -0.04 -13.25 -1.41
C SER A 154 0.17 -11.75 -1.20
N LEU A 155 -0.64 -11.13 -0.35
CA LEU A 155 -0.46 -9.71 0.01
C LEU A 155 0.79 -9.54 0.89
N ALA A 156 0.97 -10.40 1.90
CA ALA A 156 2.13 -10.36 2.79
C ALA A 156 3.44 -10.50 2.00
N LEU A 157 3.53 -11.47 1.09
CA LEU A 157 4.70 -11.67 0.23
C LEU A 157 4.99 -10.45 -0.66
N SER A 158 3.96 -9.88 -1.29
CA SER A 158 4.10 -8.71 -2.15
C SER A 158 4.61 -7.48 -1.38
N LEU A 159 4.13 -7.27 -0.16
CA LEU A 159 4.57 -6.16 0.69
C LEU A 159 5.98 -6.36 1.25
N MET A 160 6.39 -7.59 1.57
CA MET A 160 7.75 -7.89 2.01
C MET A 160 8.79 -7.62 0.92
N ALA A 161 8.53 -8.09 -0.31
CA ALA A 161 9.47 -7.92 -1.43
C ALA A 161 9.73 -6.45 -1.80
N GLY A 162 8.78 -5.55 -1.53
CA GLY A 162 8.91 -4.12 -1.82
C GLY A 162 9.88 -3.37 -0.90
N MET A 163 10.32 -3.97 0.20
CA MET A 163 11.22 -3.34 1.19
C MET A 163 12.69 -3.78 1.07
N GLU A 164 12.97 -4.91 0.43
CA GLU A 164 14.33 -5.50 0.36
C GLU A 164 15.17 -4.96 -0.81
N GLN A 165 14.60 -4.17 -1.73
CA GLN A 165 15.28 -3.76 -2.98
C GLN A 165 16.08 -2.44 -2.94
N THR A 166 16.33 -1.83 -1.77
CA THR A 166 17.19 -0.62 -1.68
C THR A 166 17.88 -0.48 -0.34
#